data_AF-A0A7C7I567-F1
#
_entry.id   AF-A0A7C7I567-F1
#
_cell.length_a   1.000
_cell.length_b   1.000
_cell.length_c   1.000
_cell.angle_alpha   90.00
_cell.angle_beta   90.00
_cell.angle_gamma   90.00
#
_symmetry.space_group_name_H-M   'P 1'
#
loop_
_entity.id
_entity.type
_entity.pdbx_description
1 polymer ?
#
loop_
_entity_poly.entity_id
_entity_poly.type
_entity_poly.pdbx_seq_one_letter_code
_entity_poly.pdbx_strand_id
1 'polypeptide(L)'
;MKKLLITSVLFSFGLIWAQDDDLDMDAMWDNTVWNEIEDIADEEIQEVDNITAVAGVRGAEAEDEALHHLYYRQSMKGPSKVELNKALGKLLSTLATLKEKNSEHKKIPEITHYVIQIYKKLENNSKAQEMESELLATAPDSKWAKFYK
;
A
#
# COMPACT_ATOMS: atom_id res chain seq x y z
N MET A 1 23.67 -39.61 50.83
CA MET A 1 23.63 -39.23 49.40
C MET A 1 22.20 -38.90 49.00
N LYS A 2 22.00 -37.98 48.05
CA LYS A 2 20.73 -37.43 47.52
C LYS A 2 20.27 -36.09 48.12
N LYS A 3 21.16 -35.10 48.19
CA LYS A 3 20.83 -33.66 48.11
C LYS A 3 21.01 -33.21 46.64
N LEU A 4 20.19 -33.71 45.72
CA LEU A 4 20.37 -33.49 44.27
C LEU A 4 19.04 -33.58 43.50
N LEU A 5 17.94 -33.06 44.08
CA LEU A 5 16.61 -33.15 43.46
C LEU A 5 15.79 -31.84 43.55
N ILE A 6 16.43 -30.68 43.65
CA ILE A 6 15.71 -29.38 43.63
C ILE A 6 16.18 -28.46 42.48
N THR A 7 17.28 -28.77 41.79
CA THR A 7 17.78 -27.90 40.70
C THR A 7 17.15 -28.15 39.32
N SER A 8 16.28 -29.15 39.15
CA SER A 8 15.72 -29.49 37.83
C SER A 8 14.39 -28.82 37.49
N VAL A 9 13.71 -28.16 38.43
CA VAL A 9 12.36 -27.57 38.19
C VAL A 9 12.42 -26.11 37.74
N LEU A 10 13.55 -25.42 37.94
CA LEU A 10 13.72 -24.01 37.54
C LEU A 10 14.12 -23.80 36.07
N PHE A 11 14.42 -24.85 35.32
CA PHE A 11 14.80 -24.74 33.90
C PHE A 11 13.63 -24.94 32.92
N SER A 12 12.42 -25.24 33.42
CA SER A 12 11.26 -25.57 32.58
C SER A 12 10.29 -24.39 32.38
N PHE A 13 10.51 -23.25 33.02
CA PHE A 13 9.61 -22.09 32.96
C PHE A 13 10.10 -20.95 32.02
N GLY A 14 11.22 -21.13 31.33
CA GLY A 14 11.81 -20.11 30.44
C GLY A 14 11.33 -20.10 28.99
N LEU A 15 10.39 -20.98 28.61
CA LEU A 15 9.95 -21.16 27.21
C LEU A 15 8.43 -21.02 27.04
N ILE A 16 7.80 -20.22 27.90
CA ILE A 16 6.37 -19.90 27.84
C ILE A 16 6.25 -18.53 27.15
N TRP A 17 6.21 -18.60 25.82
CA TRP A 17 5.65 -17.62 24.87
C TRP A 17 6.35 -16.25 24.77
N ALA A 18 7.42 -16.20 23.97
CA ALA A 18 7.46 -15.16 22.95
C ALA A 18 6.29 -15.51 22.00
N GLN A 19 5.11 -15.00 22.32
CA GLN A 19 3.97 -15.08 21.43
C GLN A 19 4.36 -14.20 20.25
N ASP A 20 4.80 -14.87 19.18
CA ASP A 20 4.75 -14.41 17.79
C ASP A 20 3.27 -14.24 17.43
N ASP A 21 2.52 -13.46 18.22
CA ASP A 21 1.41 -12.72 17.66
C ASP A 21 2.10 -11.88 16.61
N ASP A 22 1.95 -12.28 15.35
CA ASP A 22 2.30 -11.50 14.17
C ASP A 22 1.64 -10.13 14.37
N LEU A 23 2.36 -9.26 15.07
CA LEU A 23 1.91 -7.94 15.44
C LEU A 23 1.74 -7.28 14.09
N ASP A 24 0.49 -7.10 13.65
CA ASP A 24 0.20 -6.66 12.29
C ASP A 24 0.69 -5.22 12.13
N MET A 25 1.96 -5.11 11.78
CA MET A 25 2.68 -3.88 11.49
C MET A 25 2.16 -3.24 10.21
N ASP A 26 1.27 -3.86 9.45
CA ASP A 26 0.54 -3.15 8.41
C ASP A 26 -0.71 -2.49 9.01
N ALA A 27 -1.51 -3.20 9.80
CA ALA A 27 -2.69 -2.65 10.45
C ALA A 27 -2.39 -1.53 11.47
N MET A 28 -1.29 -1.63 12.24
CA MET A 28 -0.92 -0.57 13.18
C MET A 28 -0.49 0.71 12.46
N TRP A 29 0.23 0.58 11.35
CA TRP A 29 0.72 1.73 10.58
C TRP A 29 -0.37 2.38 9.72
N ASP A 30 -1.34 1.61 9.21
CA ASP A 30 -2.48 2.15 8.47
C ASP A 30 -3.49 2.91 9.37
N ASN A 31 -3.49 2.64 10.69
CA ASN A 31 -4.35 3.33 11.66
C ASN A 31 -3.63 4.43 12.46
N THR A 32 -2.31 4.58 12.31
CA THR A 32 -1.55 5.61 13.04
C THR A 32 -1.71 6.97 12.37
N VAL A 33 -2.28 7.93 13.11
CA VAL A 33 -2.37 9.33 12.69
C VAL A 33 -1.07 10.04 13.05
N TRP A 34 -0.28 10.41 12.04
CA TRP A 34 0.95 11.20 12.23
C TRP A 34 0.59 12.67 12.40
N ASN A 35 0.91 13.23 13.57
CA ASN A 35 0.85 14.67 13.79
C ASN A 35 2.24 15.26 13.51
N GLU A 36 2.26 16.36 12.75
CA GLU A 36 3.47 17.16 12.57
C GLU A 36 3.89 17.74 13.92
N ILE A 37 5.16 17.61 14.29
CA ILE A 37 5.69 18.20 15.52
C ILE A 37 5.82 19.71 15.25
N GLU A 38 4.85 20.49 15.71
CA GLU A 38 4.83 21.94 15.50
C GLU A 38 5.89 22.68 16.31
N ASP A 39 6.22 22.23 17.53
CA ASP A 39 7.27 22.84 18.37
C ASP A 39 7.89 21.81 19.33
N ILE A 40 9.23 21.78 19.39
CA ILE A 40 9.97 21.09 20.44
C ILE A 40 9.96 22.02 21.65
N ALA A 41 9.37 21.60 22.77
CA ALA A 41 9.44 22.39 23.99
C ALA A 41 10.90 22.47 24.46
N ASP A 42 11.50 23.65 24.33
CA ASP A 42 12.87 23.99 24.77
C ASP A 42 13.04 24.02 26.31
N GLU A 43 12.04 23.59 27.07
CA GLU A 43 12.11 23.59 28.53
C GLU A 43 12.81 22.31 29.02
N GLU A 44 14.09 22.50 29.34
CA GLU A 44 14.99 21.58 30.04
C GLU A 44 15.80 20.63 29.15
N ILE A 45 16.67 21.21 28.30
CA ILE A 45 17.89 20.54 27.84
C ILE A 45 18.77 20.28 29.07
N GLN A 46 18.53 19.17 29.75
CA GLN A 46 19.44 18.67 30.78
C GLN A 46 20.80 18.46 30.14
N GLU A 47 21.83 19.04 30.75
CA GLU A 47 23.22 18.99 30.32
C GLU A 47 23.60 17.53 30.06
N VAL A 48 23.81 17.21 28.80
CA VAL A 48 24.00 15.83 28.33
C VAL A 48 25.38 15.38 28.80
N ASP A 49 25.43 14.77 29.98
CA ASP A 49 26.64 14.15 30.53
C ASP A 49 27.16 13.10 29.53
N ASN A 50 28.20 13.48 28.78
CA ASN A 50 29.10 12.64 28.02
C ASN A 50 28.47 11.43 27.32
N ILE A 51 27.54 11.66 26.38
CA ILE A 51 27.34 10.69 25.30
C ILE A 51 28.59 10.77 24.43
N THR A 52 29.49 9.80 24.62
CA THR A 52 30.61 9.57 23.71
C THR A 52 30.04 9.23 22.34
N ALA A 53 29.93 10.25 21.49
CA ALA A 53 29.47 10.13 20.12
C ALA A 53 30.49 9.35 19.28
N VAL A 54 30.48 8.02 19.40
CA VAL A 54 30.92 7.12 18.32
C VAL A 54 29.71 6.90 17.40
N ALA A 55 29.18 8.00 16.86
CA ALA A 55 27.86 8.03 16.21
C ALA A 55 27.90 8.66 14.80
N GLY A 56 29.02 8.51 14.08
CA GLY A 56 29.20 9.16 12.77
C GLY A 56 28.94 8.28 11.53
N VAL A 57 28.88 6.95 11.67
CA VAL A 57 28.86 6.05 10.49
C VAL A 57 27.68 5.09 10.50
N ARG A 58 27.26 4.58 11.67
CA ARG A 58 26.10 3.66 11.75
C ARG A 58 24.74 4.35 11.64
N GLY A 59 24.67 5.68 11.85
CA GLY A 59 23.44 6.45 11.68
C GLY A 59 23.11 6.69 10.20
N ALA A 60 24.12 7.08 9.41
CA ALA A 60 23.93 7.37 7.98
C ALA A 60 23.67 6.11 7.15
N GLU A 61 24.32 4.98 7.47
CA GLU A 61 24.06 3.70 6.79
C GLU A 61 22.72 3.08 7.20
N ALA A 62 22.34 3.19 8.48
CA ALA A 62 21.01 2.76 8.93
C ALA A 62 19.88 3.64 8.39
N GLU A 63 20.13 4.94 8.19
CA GLU A 63 19.17 5.85 7.54
C GLU A 63 18.99 5.51 6.06
N ASP A 64 20.08 5.26 5.32
CA ASP A 64 20.00 4.88 3.90
C ASP A 64 19.32 3.51 3.71
N GLU A 65 19.65 2.54 4.57
CA GLU A 65 19.01 1.22 4.57
C GLU A 65 17.52 1.32 4.91
N ALA A 66 17.14 2.11 5.93
CA ALA A 66 15.75 2.36 6.28
C ALA A 66 15.00 3.15 5.19
N LEU A 67 15.65 4.12 4.54
CA LEU A 67 15.09 4.93 3.45
C LEU A 67 14.77 4.07 2.23
N HIS A 68 15.64 3.13 1.89
CA HIS A 68 15.42 2.18 0.81
C HIS A 68 14.19 1.29 1.08
N HIS A 69 14.01 0.83 2.34
CA HIS A 69 12.82 0.08 2.75
C HIS A 69 11.54 0.93 2.75
N LEU A 70 11.60 2.19 3.19
CA LEU A 70 10.49 3.15 3.16
C LEU A 70 10.04 3.45 1.72
N TYR A 71 10.99 3.70 0.82
CA TYR A 71 10.72 3.93 -0.60
C TYR A 71 10.05 2.71 -1.25
N TYR A 72 10.55 1.50 -0.96
CA TYR A 72 9.94 0.26 -1.45
C TYR A 72 8.49 0.13 -0.95
N ARG A 73 8.22 0.35 0.35
CA ARG A 73 6.86 0.28 0.92
C ARG A 73 5.91 1.30 0.29
N GLN A 74 6.38 2.53 0.05
CA GLN A 74 5.56 3.56 -0.60
C GLN A 74 5.26 3.21 -2.07
N SER A 75 6.24 2.70 -2.82
CA SER A 75 6.06 2.32 -4.23
C SER A 75 5.14 1.10 -4.44
N MET A 76 5.04 0.24 -3.41
CA MET A 76 4.16 -0.93 -3.39
C MET A 76 2.71 -0.57 -3.03
N LYS A 77 2.45 0.62 -2.47
CA LYS A 77 1.08 1.12 -2.29
C LYS A 77 0.54 1.51 -3.67
N GLY A 78 -0.32 0.64 -4.22
CA GLY A 78 -1.06 0.91 -5.44
C GLY A 78 -1.86 2.21 -5.34
N PRO A 79 -2.35 2.75 -6.47
CA PRO A 79 -3.05 4.02 -6.51
C PRO A 79 -4.21 4.03 -5.52
N SER A 80 -4.32 5.13 -4.76
CA SER A 80 -5.37 5.32 -3.77
C SER A 80 -6.75 5.34 -4.43
N LYS A 81 -7.81 5.08 -3.65
CA LYS A 81 -9.20 5.17 -4.14
C LYS A 81 -9.51 6.53 -4.76
N VAL A 82 -8.93 7.61 -4.22
CA VAL A 82 -9.12 8.98 -4.74
C VAL A 82 -8.47 9.14 -6.12
N GLU A 83 -7.25 8.66 -6.29
CA GLU A 83 -6.54 8.71 -7.57
C GLU A 83 -7.22 7.87 -8.64
N LEU A 84 -7.72 6.68 -8.27
CA LEU A 84 -8.52 5.82 -9.15
C LEU A 84 -9.79 6.53 -9.62
N ASN A 85 -10.52 7.18 -8.72
CA ASN A 85 -11.72 7.96 -9.09
C ASN A 85 -11.39 9.17 -9.97
N LYS A 86 -10.27 9.87 -9.71
CA LYS A 86 -9.80 10.98 -10.54
C LYS A 86 -9.43 10.52 -11.95
N ALA A 87 -8.74 9.38 -12.07
CA ALA A 87 -8.41 8.77 -13.36
C ALA A 87 -9.66 8.32 -14.11
N LEU A 88 -10.61 7.69 -13.41
CA LEU A 88 -11.89 7.27 -13.95
C LEU A 88 -12.66 8.46 -14.56
N GLY A 89 -12.77 9.58 -13.85
CA GLY A 89 -13.45 10.78 -14.35
C GLY A 89 -12.83 11.32 -15.65
N LYS A 90 -11.49 11.34 -15.75
CA LYS A 90 -10.79 11.75 -16.96
C LYS A 90 -11.01 10.79 -18.14
N LEU A 91 -11.03 9.49 -17.89
CA LEU A 91 -11.27 8.50 -18.93
C LEU A 91 -12.71 8.57 -19.46
N LEU A 92 -13.69 8.76 -18.58
CA LEU A 92 -15.09 8.92 -18.98
C LEU A 92 -15.32 10.18 -19.81
N SER A 93 -14.74 11.32 -19.42
CA SER A 93 -14.84 12.55 -20.22
C SER A 93 -14.15 12.41 -21.58
N THR A 94 -13.00 11.72 -21.63
CA THR A 94 -12.31 11.42 -22.88
C THR A 94 -13.15 10.47 -23.76
N LEU A 95 -13.78 9.47 -23.17
CA LEU A 95 -14.66 8.54 -23.88
C LEU A 95 -15.88 9.25 -24.45
N ALA A 96 -16.52 10.14 -23.68
CA ALA A 96 -17.65 10.94 -24.14
C ALA A 96 -17.27 11.85 -25.32
N THR A 97 -16.19 12.64 -25.17
CA THR A 97 -15.71 13.53 -26.24
C THR A 97 -15.27 12.78 -27.50
N LEU A 98 -14.73 11.57 -27.35
CA LEU A 98 -14.40 10.72 -28.50
C LEU A 98 -15.65 10.17 -29.16
N LYS A 99 -16.65 9.69 -28.40
CA LYS A 99 -17.92 9.22 -28.97
C LYS A 99 -18.66 10.33 -29.72
N GLU A 100 -18.63 11.56 -29.22
CA GLU A 100 -19.23 12.74 -29.89
C GLU A 100 -18.53 13.08 -31.21
N LYS A 101 -17.20 13.01 -31.25
CA LYS A 101 -16.42 13.37 -32.44
C LYS A 101 -16.37 12.25 -33.48
N ASN A 102 -16.17 11.02 -33.03
CA ASN A 102 -16.04 9.84 -33.88
C ASN A 102 -16.37 8.57 -33.08
N SER A 103 -17.59 8.07 -33.28
CA SER A 103 -18.13 6.89 -32.58
C SER A 103 -17.35 5.59 -32.84
N GLU A 104 -16.59 5.50 -33.93
CA GLU A 104 -15.83 4.31 -34.32
C GLU A 104 -14.32 4.46 -34.08
N HIS A 105 -13.91 5.45 -33.29
CA HIS A 105 -12.50 5.71 -33.06
C HIS A 105 -11.81 4.52 -32.37
N LYS A 106 -10.67 4.07 -32.92
CA LYS A 106 -9.91 2.88 -32.47
C LYS A 106 -9.51 2.89 -30.98
N LYS A 107 -9.48 4.06 -30.35
CA LYS A 107 -9.19 4.25 -28.91
C LYS A 107 -10.40 4.00 -28.00
N ILE A 108 -11.63 3.99 -28.51
CA ILE A 108 -12.83 3.76 -27.68
C ILE A 108 -12.76 2.40 -26.97
N PRO A 109 -12.48 1.28 -27.67
CA PRO A 109 -12.36 -0.02 -26.99
C PRO A 109 -11.20 -0.09 -25.99
N GLU A 110 -10.13 0.66 -26.24
CA GLU A 110 -8.98 0.76 -25.32
C GLU A 110 -9.35 1.49 -24.03
N ILE A 111 -9.98 2.66 -24.15
CA ILE A 111 -10.39 3.46 -23.00
C ILE A 111 -11.46 2.71 -22.19
N THR A 112 -12.42 2.07 -22.85
CA THR A 112 -13.41 1.22 -22.19
C THR A 112 -12.74 0.09 -21.41
N HIS A 113 -11.72 -0.57 -21.97
CA HIS A 113 -10.94 -1.57 -21.24
C HIS A 113 -10.29 -0.99 -19.97
N TYR A 114 -9.66 0.18 -20.03
CA TYR A 114 -9.07 0.79 -18.83
C TYR A 114 -10.13 1.19 -17.78
N VAL A 115 -11.30 1.67 -18.22
CA VAL A 115 -12.43 1.96 -17.33
C VAL A 115 -12.88 0.70 -16.57
N ILE A 116 -13.02 -0.43 -17.26
CA ILE A 116 -13.36 -1.73 -16.64
C ILE A 116 -12.33 -2.11 -15.58
N GLN A 117 -11.03 -2.00 -15.89
CA GLN A 117 -9.96 -2.35 -14.95
C GLN A 117 -10.00 -1.47 -13.68
N ILE A 118 -10.30 -0.19 -13.81
CA ILE A 118 -10.45 0.71 -12.66
C ILE A 118 -11.69 0.35 -11.84
N TYR A 119 -12.82 0.02 -12.46
CA TYR A 119 -14.01 -0.42 -11.73
C TYR A 119 -13.75 -1.71 -10.93
N LYS A 120 -13.02 -2.67 -11.50
CA LYS A 120 -12.58 -3.88 -10.76
C LYS A 120 -11.69 -3.54 -9.56
N LYS A 121 -10.73 -2.62 -9.73
CA LYS A 121 -9.89 -2.14 -8.62
C LYS A 121 -10.65 -1.37 -7.54
N LEU A 122 -11.78 -0.77 -7.90
CA LEU A 122 -12.71 -0.10 -6.97
C LEU A 122 -13.78 -1.03 -6.40
N GLU A 123 -13.69 -2.34 -6.66
CA GLU A 123 -14.66 -3.37 -6.25
C GLU A 123 -16.10 -3.12 -6.78
N ASN A 124 -16.24 -2.30 -7.82
CA ASN A 124 -17.52 -1.99 -8.45
C ASN A 124 -17.79 -2.97 -9.61
N ASN A 125 -18.07 -4.22 -9.24
CA ASN A 125 -18.25 -5.30 -10.20
C ASN A 125 -19.48 -5.09 -11.11
N SER A 126 -20.54 -4.46 -10.61
CA SER A 126 -21.75 -4.18 -11.39
C SER A 126 -21.44 -3.30 -12.60
N LYS A 127 -20.76 -2.16 -12.39
CA LYS A 127 -20.39 -1.26 -13.49
C LYS A 127 -19.32 -1.87 -14.39
N ALA A 128 -18.40 -2.66 -13.84
CA ALA A 128 -17.42 -3.37 -14.65
C ALA A 128 -18.12 -4.31 -15.65
N GLN A 129 -19.08 -5.11 -15.20
CA GLN A 129 -19.83 -6.04 -16.05
C GLN A 129 -20.67 -5.32 -17.12
N GLU A 130 -21.30 -4.20 -16.75
CA GLU A 130 -22.04 -3.36 -17.70
C GLU A 130 -21.12 -2.89 -18.84
N MET A 131 -19.97 -2.29 -18.50
CA MET A 131 -19.00 -1.81 -19.48
C MET A 131 -18.35 -2.93 -20.30
N GLU A 132 -18.17 -4.12 -19.70
CA GLU A 132 -17.71 -5.33 -20.42
C GLU A 132 -18.71 -5.74 -21.49
N SER A 133 -20.00 -5.82 -21.14
CA SER A 133 -21.06 -6.15 -22.08
C SER A 133 -21.16 -5.12 -23.21
N GLU A 134 -21.02 -3.83 -22.92
CA GLU A 134 -21.00 -2.75 -23.90
C GLU A 134 -19.81 -2.88 -24.86
N LEU A 135 -18.63 -3.21 -24.33
CA LEU A 135 -17.41 -3.41 -25.12
C LEU A 135 -17.54 -4.57 -26.10
N LEU A 136 -18.10 -5.70 -25.63
CA LEU A 136 -18.35 -6.87 -26.46
C LEU A 136 -19.42 -6.61 -27.53
N ALA A 137 -20.43 -5.79 -27.22
CA ALA A 137 -21.47 -5.43 -28.17
C ALA A 137 -20.97 -4.44 -29.25
N THR A 138 -20.14 -3.47 -28.86
CA THR A 138 -19.73 -2.37 -29.75
C THR A 138 -18.48 -2.73 -30.56
N ALA A 139 -17.55 -3.48 -29.97
CA ALA A 139 -16.27 -3.80 -30.60
C ALA A 139 -15.81 -5.25 -30.31
N PRO A 140 -16.58 -6.27 -30.73
CA PRO A 140 -16.31 -7.68 -30.44
C PRO A 140 -14.97 -8.17 -30.99
N ASP A 141 -14.49 -7.58 -32.09
CA ASP A 141 -13.25 -8.00 -32.76
C ASP A 141 -12.03 -7.18 -32.32
N SER A 142 -12.21 -6.25 -31.38
CA SER A 142 -11.10 -5.45 -30.86
C SER A 142 -10.09 -6.31 -30.10
N LYS A 143 -8.83 -5.87 -30.10
CA LYS A 143 -7.76 -6.49 -29.28
C LYS A 143 -8.18 -6.61 -27.81
N TRP A 144 -8.97 -5.65 -27.32
CA TRP A 144 -9.35 -5.51 -25.93
C TRP A 144 -10.56 -6.37 -25.53
N ALA A 145 -11.46 -6.66 -26.48
CA ALA A 145 -12.59 -7.57 -26.26
C ALA A 145 -12.14 -9.01 -25.92
N LYS A 146 -10.95 -9.42 -26.38
CA LYS A 146 -10.38 -10.75 -26.10
C LYS A 146 -10.17 -11.04 -24.61
N PHE A 147 -10.05 -10.02 -23.76
CA PHE A 147 -9.88 -10.19 -22.32
C PHE A 147 -11.18 -10.54 -21.58
N TYR A 148 -12.32 -10.47 -22.27
CA TYR A 148 -13.66 -10.58 -21.68
C TYR A 148 -14.55 -11.62 -22.39
N LYS A 149 -13.98 -12.38 -23.34
CA LYS A 149 -14.65 -13.49 -24.04
C LYS A 149 -14.36 -14.83 -23.36
#